data_AF-A0A2R7LGR4-F1
#
_entry.id   AF-A0A2R7LGR4-F1
#
_cell.length_a   1.000
_cell.length_b   1.000
_cell.length_c   1.000
_cell.angle_alpha   90.00
_cell.angle_beta   90.00
_cell.angle_gamma   90.00
#
_symmetry.space_group_name_H-M   'P 1'
#
loop_
_entity.id
_entity.type
_entity.pdbx_description
1 polymer ?
#
loop_
_entity_poly.entity_id
_entity_poly.type
_entity_poly.pdbx_seq_one_letter_code
_entity_poly.pdbx_strand_id
1 'polypeptide(L)'
;SVIPTKGAIIPAAVGVDIGCGMMAVRTSIRAEHLPDNLFGIRSDIEAAVPHGRTDNGGRNDKGAWQVDPPTVAAEKWAGLKAGYDDVVARHPKAGHPRGLGHLGTLGTGNHFIELCLDEAGDVWVMLHSGSRGVGNRFGTYFIERAKYEMRRWYINLPDEDLAYFAEGSEGFIDYVRAVSWAQKYALANREVMMDQVLAVLKRTFPDLVTTQHAVNCHHNYVSREKHFGKDVYLTRKGAVSAKDGELGIIPGSMGARSFIVRGRGNPDSFCTCSHGAGRAMSRNEAKRRFTMADHIAATAGVECRKDEGVIDETPMAYKDIDAVMAAQSDLVDIVHTLRQVVCVKG
;
A
#
# COMPACT_ATOMS: atom_id res chain seq x y z
N SER A 1 9.56 10.10 1.93
CA SER A 1 10.87 10.26 2.61
C SER A 1 11.75 9.06 2.35
N VAL A 2 13.06 9.30 2.26
CA VAL A 2 14.09 8.28 2.02
C VAL A 2 15.18 8.48 3.08
N ILE A 3 15.46 7.45 3.86
CA ILE A 3 16.39 7.51 5.00
C ILE A 3 17.37 6.34 4.88
N PRO A 4 18.59 6.59 4.38
CA PRO A 4 19.66 5.61 4.42
C PRO A 4 20.27 5.54 5.82
N THR A 5 20.33 4.35 6.42
CA THR A 5 21.04 4.12 7.68
C THR A 5 22.19 3.15 7.50
N LYS A 6 23.27 3.38 8.25
CA LYS A 6 24.44 2.49 8.31
C LYS A 6 24.61 2.03 9.76
N GLY A 7 24.68 0.72 9.99
CA GLY A 7 24.86 0.17 11.34
C GLY A 7 23.66 0.33 12.27
N ALA A 8 22.49 0.72 11.75
CA ALA A 8 21.28 0.90 12.53
C ALA A 8 20.02 0.76 11.68
N ILE A 9 18.88 0.53 12.33
CA ILE A 9 17.55 0.57 11.71
C ILE A 9 16.56 1.28 12.64
N ILE A 10 15.71 2.14 12.08
CA ILE A 10 14.76 2.97 12.83
C ILE A 10 13.34 2.47 12.53
N PRO A 11 12.67 1.72 13.43
CA PRO A 11 11.35 1.16 13.16
C PRO A 11 10.27 2.20 12.79
N ALA A 12 10.28 3.36 13.46
CA ALA A 12 9.30 4.42 13.22
C ALA A 12 9.48 5.10 11.85
N ALA A 13 10.71 5.07 11.31
CA ALA A 13 11.02 5.55 9.97
C ALA A 13 10.37 4.68 8.89
N VAL A 14 10.21 3.37 9.11
CA VAL A 14 9.42 2.49 8.23
C VAL A 14 7.92 2.75 8.46
N GLY A 15 7.52 2.88 9.73
CA GLY A 15 6.15 3.10 10.16
C GLY A 15 5.39 1.81 10.45
N VAL A 16 4.10 1.95 10.74
CA VAL A 16 3.26 0.84 11.20
C VAL A 16 2.60 0.06 10.06
N ASP A 17 2.33 0.68 8.92
CA ASP A 17 1.80 -0.03 7.75
C ASP A 17 2.95 -0.54 6.87
N ILE A 18 3.68 -1.52 7.43
CA ILE A 18 4.87 -2.09 6.80
C ILE A 18 4.48 -2.74 5.47
N GLY A 19 5.25 -2.50 4.43
CA GLY A 19 4.98 -3.04 3.10
C GLY A 19 3.73 -2.46 2.43
N CYS A 20 3.13 -1.38 2.95
CA CYS A 20 2.14 -0.60 2.20
C CYS A 20 2.69 -0.31 0.81
N GLY A 21 1.87 -0.54 -0.20
CA GLY A 21 2.35 -0.69 -1.56
C GLY A 21 1.22 -0.75 -2.56
N MET A 22 1.60 -0.82 -3.82
CA MET A 22 0.67 -0.84 -4.93
C MET A 22 0.94 -2.02 -5.84
N MET A 23 -0.12 -2.46 -6.52
CA MET A 23 -0.04 -3.42 -7.60
C MET A 23 -0.92 -2.99 -8.76
N ALA A 24 -0.44 -3.11 -9.99
CA ALA A 24 -1.25 -2.86 -11.18
C ALA A 24 -1.10 -3.97 -12.22
N VAL A 25 -2.15 -4.20 -13.00
CA VAL A 25 -2.11 -5.10 -14.16
C VAL A 25 -2.92 -4.49 -15.29
N ARG A 26 -2.38 -4.53 -16.51
CA ARG A 26 -3.14 -4.22 -17.72
C ARG A 26 -3.88 -5.46 -18.17
N THR A 27 -5.14 -5.30 -18.53
CA THR A 27 -6.00 -6.38 -19.03
C THR A 27 -6.13 -6.31 -20.55
N SER A 28 -6.79 -7.30 -21.16
CA SER A 28 -7.25 -7.25 -22.55
C SER A 28 -8.56 -6.48 -22.74
N ILE A 29 -9.17 -5.98 -21.66
CA ILE A 29 -10.42 -5.22 -21.71
C ILE A 29 -10.12 -3.81 -22.20
N ARG A 30 -10.96 -3.30 -23.11
CA ARG A 30 -10.93 -1.92 -23.59
C ARG A 30 -12.11 -1.14 -23.01
N ALA A 31 -12.00 0.19 -23.00
CA ALA A 31 -13.05 1.09 -22.53
C ALA A 31 -14.41 0.81 -23.19
N GLU A 32 -14.42 0.51 -24.49
CA GLU A 32 -15.63 0.19 -25.28
C GLU A 32 -16.30 -1.15 -24.90
N HIS A 33 -15.59 -2.04 -24.20
CA HIS A 33 -16.15 -3.28 -23.69
C HIS A 33 -16.83 -3.09 -22.33
N LEU A 34 -16.55 -1.99 -21.63
CA LEU A 34 -17.15 -1.74 -20.32
C LEU A 34 -18.64 -1.40 -20.47
N PRO A 35 -19.49 -1.86 -19.54
CA PRO A 35 -20.90 -1.47 -19.54
C PRO A 35 -21.05 0.02 -19.19
N ASP A 36 -22.14 0.63 -19.67
CA ASP A 36 -22.48 2.02 -19.35
C ASP A 36 -22.62 2.27 -17.84
N ASN A 37 -23.06 1.24 -17.10
CA ASN A 37 -23.19 1.28 -15.65
C ASN A 37 -22.18 0.35 -14.98
N LEU A 38 -21.23 0.93 -14.24
CA LEU A 38 -20.15 0.23 -13.57
C LEU A 38 -20.51 -0.22 -12.13
N PHE A 39 -21.71 0.11 -11.63
CA PHE A 39 -22.15 -0.22 -10.27
C PHE A 39 -22.09 -1.72 -9.98
N GLY A 40 -22.45 -2.56 -10.96
CA GLY A 40 -22.39 -4.01 -10.83
C GLY A 40 -20.97 -4.50 -10.61
N ILE A 41 -20.03 -4.02 -11.43
CA ILE A 41 -18.59 -4.35 -11.30
C ILE A 41 -18.05 -3.88 -9.94
N ARG A 42 -18.37 -2.66 -9.51
CA ARG A 42 -17.95 -2.14 -8.19
C ARG A 42 -18.47 -3.05 -7.06
N SER A 43 -19.75 -3.41 -7.12
CA SER A 43 -20.42 -4.22 -6.10
C SER A 43 -19.85 -5.65 -6.04
N ASP A 44 -19.55 -6.24 -7.19
CA ASP A 44 -18.95 -7.58 -7.25
C ASP A 44 -17.52 -7.59 -6.70
N ILE A 45 -16.73 -6.54 -6.95
CA ILE A 45 -15.40 -6.38 -6.34
C ILE A 45 -15.50 -6.21 -4.82
N GLU A 46 -16.43 -5.37 -4.35
CA GLU A 46 -16.70 -5.17 -2.92
C GLU A 46 -17.11 -6.47 -2.21
N ALA A 47 -17.89 -7.32 -2.88
CA ALA A 47 -18.28 -8.63 -2.35
C ALA A 47 -17.12 -9.64 -2.36
N ALA A 48 -16.23 -9.58 -3.35
CA ALA A 48 -15.13 -10.53 -3.49
C ALA A 48 -13.90 -10.17 -2.64
N VAL A 49 -13.70 -8.90 -2.27
CA VAL A 49 -12.55 -8.47 -1.47
C VAL A 49 -13.04 -7.78 -0.19
N PRO A 50 -12.85 -8.39 0.99
CA PRO A 50 -13.19 -7.75 2.26
C PRO A 50 -12.44 -6.43 2.43
N HIS A 51 -13.17 -5.41 2.86
CA HIS A 51 -12.68 -4.04 3.00
C HIS A 51 -13.33 -3.36 4.21
N GLY A 52 -12.77 -2.24 4.63
CA GLY A 52 -13.22 -1.56 5.84
C GLY A 52 -12.52 -2.09 7.10
N ARG A 53 -13.00 -1.64 8.26
CA ARG A 53 -12.55 -2.11 9.58
C ARG A 53 -13.63 -1.87 10.63
N THR A 54 -13.95 -2.91 11.39
CA THR A 54 -14.72 -2.86 12.64
C THR A 54 -13.95 -3.52 13.77
N ASP A 55 -14.43 -3.43 15.01
CA ASP A 55 -13.82 -4.11 16.18
C ASP A 55 -12.30 -3.89 16.31
N ASN A 56 -11.80 -2.74 15.83
CA ASN A 56 -10.37 -2.43 15.76
C ASN A 56 -9.49 -3.48 15.07
N GLY A 57 -10.02 -4.28 14.13
CA GLY A 57 -9.27 -5.39 13.51
C GLY A 57 -9.26 -6.69 14.32
N GLY A 58 -10.11 -6.76 15.35
CA GLY A 58 -10.26 -7.88 16.26
C GLY A 58 -10.94 -9.11 15.65
N ARG A 59 -11.48 -9.96 16.51
CA ARG A 59 -12.08 -11.24 16.12
C ARG A 59 -13.35 -11.05 15.29
N ASN A 60 -14.06 -9.95 15.48
CA ASN A 60 -15.34 -9.65 14.80
C ASN A 60 -15.19 -8.56 13.74
N ASP A 61 -13.98 -8.30 13.23
CA ASP A 61 -13.77 -7.30 12.19
C ASP A 61 -14.44 -7.72 10.87
N LYS A 62 -15.40 -6.94 10.38
CA LYS A 62 -16.12 -7.17 9.12
C LYS A 62 -15.24 -6.94 7.89
N GLY A 63 -14.14 -6.21 8.02
CA GLY A 63 -13.13 -5.99 6.97
C GLY A 63 -12.14 -7.15 6.79
N ALA A 64 -12.44 -8.29 7.39
CA ALA A 64 -11.72 -9.55 7.24
C ALA A 64 -12.59 -10.60 6.55
N TRP A 65 -11.98 -11.72 6.17
CA TRP A 65 -12.73 -12.92 5.82
C TRP A 65 -13.56 -13.40 7.02
N GLN A 66 -14.88 -13.50 6.82
CA GLN A 66 -15.82 -14.01 7.84
C GLN A 66 -15.94 -15.53 7.80
N VAL A 67 -15.66 -16.11 6.64
CA VAL A 67 -15.51 -17.54 6.38
C VAL A 67 -14.04 -17.84 6.09
N ASP A 68 -13.72 -19.09 5.75
CA ASP A 68 -12.36 -19.44 5.34
C ASP A 68 -11.92 -18.58 4.15
N PRO A 69 -10.70 -17.99 4.20
CA PRO A 69 -10.16 -17.23 3.07
C PRO A 69 -10.06 -18.10 1.81
N PRO A 70 -9.99 -17.48 0.61
CA PRO A 70 -9.77 -18.21 -0.62
C PRO A 70 -8.54 -19.13 -0.55
N THR A 71 -8.58 -20.26 -1.26
CA THR A 71 -7.50 -21.27 -1.25
C THR A 71 -6.12 -20.65 -1.49
N VAL A 72 -6.00 -19.72 -2.44
CA VAL A 72 -4.75 -19.00 -2.72
C VAL A 72 -4.23 -18.21 -1.51
N ALA A 73 -5.12 -17.63 -0.68
CA ALA A 73 -4.73 -16.97 0.55
C ALA A 73 -4.21 -17.97 1.58
N ALA A 74 -4.88 -19.12 1.74
CA ALA A 74 -4.44 -20.17 2.65
C ALA A 74 -3.07 -20.74 2.25
N GLU A 75 -2.83 -20.96 0.95
CA GLU A 75 -1.54 -21.43 0.41
C GLU A 75 -0.42 -20.41 0.66
N LYS A 76 -0.65 -19.13 0.34
CA LYS A 76 0.32 -18.06 0.61
C LYS A 76 0.62 -17.93 2.10
N TRP A 77 -0.40 -18.05 2.95
CA TRP A 77 -0.22 -18.05 4.40
C TRP A 77 0.60 -19.24 4.89
N ALA A 78 0.38 -20.45 4.36
CA ALA A 78 1.17 -21.62 4.73
C ALA A 78 2.66 -21.40 4.51
N GLY A 79 3.05 -20.77 3.40
CA GLY A 79 4.45 -20.39 3.12
C GLY A 79 5.00 -19.30 4.04
N LEU A 80 4.15 -18.48 4.66
CA LEU A 80 4.54 -17.41 5.59
C LEU A 80 4.48 -17.85 7.06
N LYS A 81 3.73 -18.91 7.37
CA LYS A 81 3.37 -19.32 8.74
C LYS A 81 4.58 -19.56 9.63
N ALA A 82 5.59 -20.27 9.15
CA ALA A 82 6.78 -20.58 9.94
C ALA A 82 7.53 -19.30 10.38
N GLY A 83 7.67 -18.33 9.47
CA GLY A 83 8.31 -17.05 9.79
C GLY A 83 7.48 -16.19 10.74
N TYR A 84 6.15 -16.26 10.64
CA TYR A 84 5.25 -15.58 11.57
C TYR A 84 5.36 -16.17 12.98
N ASP A 85 5.28 -17.50 13.09
CA ASP A 85 5.35 -18.21 14.36
C ASP A 85 6.70 -17.97 15.06
N ASP A 86 7.79 -17.93 14.29
CA ASP A 86 9.12 -17.65 14.81
C ASP A 86 9.24 -16.23 15.42
N VAL A 87 8.62 -15.22 14.77
CA VAL A 87 8.56 -13.85 15.33
C VAL A 87 7.67 -13.80 16.57
N VAL A 88 6.49 -14.43 16.54
CA VAL A 88 5.53 -14.40 17.65
C VAL A 88 6.01 -15.23 18.84
N ALA A 89 6.74 -16.32 18.63
CA ALA A 89 7.33 -17.11 19.71
C ALA A 89 8.34 -16.29 20.51
N ARG A 90 9.16 -15.47 19.85
CA ARG A 90 10.08 -14.53 20.52
C ARG A 90 9.36 -13.30 21.08
N HIS A 91 8.32 -12.84 20.40
CA HIS A 91 7.56 -11.63 20.77
C HIS A 91 6.05 -11.87 20.79
N PRO A 92 5.51 -12.55 21.83
CA PRO A 92 4.09 -12.89 21.88
C PRO A 92 3.16 -11.68 21.78
N LYS A 93 3.59 -10.52 22.30
CA LYS A 93 2.83 -9.26 22.26
C LYS A 93 2.72 -8.66 20.85
N ALA A 94 3.59 -9.04 19.91
CA ALA A 94 3.55 -8.59 18.52
C ALA A 94 2.51 -9.37 17.69
N GLY A 95 1.97 -10.48 18.21
CA GLY A 95 0.98 -11.29 17.51
C GLY A 95 -0.32 -10.54 17.19
N HIS A 96 -0.88 -10.89 16.03
CA HIS A 96 -2.22 -10.50 15.60
C HIS A 96 -3.15 -11.73 15.59
N PRO A 97 -4.34 -11.66 16.20
CA PRO A 97 -5.23 -12.83 16.34
C PRO A 97 -5.78 -13.33 15.00
N ARG A 98 -5.82 -12.46 13.98
CA ARG A 98 -6.35 -12.76 12.64
C ARG A 98 -5.33 -12.56 11.53
N GLY A 99 -4.16 -13.19 11.67
CA GLY A 99 -3.11 -13.15 10.64
C GLY A 99 -3.64 -13.61 9.28
N LEU A 100 -4.10 -14.86 9.19
CA LEU A 100 -4.69 -15.41 7.96
C LEU A 100 -5.98 -14.69 7.54
N GLY A 101 -6.85 -14.33 8.48
CA GLY A 101 -8.15 -13.69 8.17
C GLY A 101 -8.04 -12.31 7.52
N HIS A 102 -6.89 -11.65 7.61
CA HIS A 102 -6.60 -10.37 6.94
C HIS A 102 -5.79 -10.53 5.65
N LEU A 103 -5.47 -11.75 5.21
CA LEU A 103 -4.70 -11.97 3.99
C LEU A 103 -5.64 -12.00 2.79
N GLY A 104 -5.41 -11.14 1.81
CA GLY A 104 -6.33 -10.88 0.70
C GLY A 104 -7.42 -9.85 1.04
N THR A 105 -7.18 -8.92 1.95
CA THR A 105 -8.18 -7.89 2.33
C THR A 105 -7.63 -6.48 2.16
N LEU A 106 -8.53 -5.54 1.82
CA LEU A 106 -8.14 -4.19 1.43
C LEU A 106 -7.80 -3.33 2.64
N GLY A 107 -8.70 -3.26 3.61
CA GLY A 107 -8.62 -2.36 4.75
C GLY A 107 -9.25 -1.00 4.56
N THR A 108 -8.73 -0.01 5.30
CA THR A 108 -9.27 1.36 5.42
C THR A 108 -8.23 2.42 5.07
N GLY A 109 -8.64 3.68 5.07
CA GLY A 109 -7.75 4.83 4.87
C GLY A 109 -7.47 5.07 3.39
N ASN A 110 -6.19 5.22 3.04
CA ASN A 110 -5.80 5.49 1.65
C ASN A 110 -5.78 4.23 0.77
N HIS A 111 -6.14 3.06 1.30
CA HIS A 111 -6.24 1.82 0.54
C HIS A 111 -7.43 1.85 -0.41
N PHE A 112 -7.25 1.28 -1.60
CA PHE A 112 -8.27 1.23 -2.66
C PHE A 112 -8.05 0.06 -3.63
N ILE A 113 -9.08 -0.29 -4.39
CA ILE A 113 -9.01 -1.02 -5.66
C ILE A 113 -9.67 -0.16 -6.72
N GLU A 114 -9.04 -0.02 -7.87
CA GLU A 114 -9.47 0.86 -8.95
C GLU A 114 -9.44 0.15 -10.29
N LEU A 115 -10.43 0.46 -11.12
CA LEU A 115 -10.34 0.24 -12.56
C LEU A 115 -10.03 1.59 -13.19
N CYS A 116 -8.99 1.60 -14.02
CA CYS A 116 -8.52 2.79 -14.70
C CYS A 116 -8.44 2.54 -16.21
N LEU A 117 -8.58 3.61 -16.97
CA LEU A 117 -8.32 3.65 -18.41
C LEU A 117 -7.01 4.39 -18.65
N ASP A 118 -6.14 3.83 -19.49
CA ASP A 118 -5.01 4.60 -20.01
C ASP A 118 -5.39 5.46 -21.21
N GLU A 119 -4.41 6.18 -21.77
CA GLU A 119 -4.57 7.03 -22.95
C GLU A 119 -5.01 6.27 -24.22
N ALA A 120 -4.80 4.96 -24.30
CA ALA A 120 -5.24 4.11 -25.40
C ALA A 120 -6.62 3.49 -25.16
N GLY A 121 -7.19 3.70 -23.96
CA GLY A 121 -8.44 3.11 -23.53
C GLY A 121 -8.30 1.65 -23.07
N ASP A 122 -7.10 1.16 -22.78
CA ASP A 122 -6.92 -0.15 -22.17
C ASP A 122 -7.28 -0.08 -20.68
N VAL A 123 -7.92 -1.13 -20.18
CA VAL A 123 -8.34 -1.20 -18.77
C VAL A 123 -7.21 -1.77 -17.92
N TRP A 124 -6.88 -1.03 -16.87
CA TRP A 124 -5.95 -1.37 -15.82
C TRP A 124 -6.71 -1.68 -14.53
N VAL A 125 -6.31 -2.74 -13.83
CA VAL A 125 -6.68 -2.96 -12.43
C VAL A 125 -5.53 -2.48 -11.57
N MET A 126 -5.79 -1.56 -10.67
CA MET A 126 -4.80 -1.01 -9.74
C MET A 126 -5.30 -1.18 -8.31
N LEU A 127 -4.44 -1.57 -7.39
CA LEU A 127 -4.80 -1.69 -5.98
C LEU A 127 -3.69 -1.16 -5.08
N HIS A 128 -4.12 -0.67 -3.92
CA HIS A 128 -3.26 -0.09 -2.89
C HIS A 128 -3.61 -0.72 -1.55
N SER A 129 -2.67 -1.47 -0.98
CA SER A 129 -2.80 -2.03 0.37
C SER A 129 -1.44 -2.43 0.94
N GLY A 130 -1.42 -2.71 2.23
CA GLY A 130 -0.24 -3.08 3.01
C GLY A 130 -0.38 -4.40 3.76
N SER A 131 0.31 -4.48 4.89
CA SER A 131 0.39 -5.68 5.75
C SER A 131 -0.74 -5.78 6.77
N ARG A 132 -1.73 -4.90 6.66
CA ARG A 132 -2.96 -4.91 7.46
C ARG A 132 -2.64 -4.83 8.96
N GLY A 133 -3.54 -5.35 9.79
CA GLY A 133 -3.35 -5.37 11.25
C GLY A 133 -2.08 -6.10 11.69
N VAL A 134 -1.57 -7.05 10.90
CA VAL A 134 -0.39 -7.84 11.28
C VAL A 134 0.86 -6.98 11.29
N GLY A 135 1.14 -6.26 10.20
CA GLY A 135 2.30 -5.36 10.20
C GLY A 135 2.11 -4.15 11.11
N ASN A 136 0.88 -3.67 11.32
CA ASN A 136 0.60 -2.65 12.33
C ASN A 136 1.04 -3.09 13.74
N ARG A 137 0.76 -4.35 14.12
CA ARG A 137 1.19 -4.90 15.42
C ARG A 137 2.70 -5.03 15.49
N PHE A 138 3.34 -5.53 14.44
CA PHE A 138 4.81 -5.62 14.39
C PHE A 138 5.46 -4.24 14.48
N GLY A 139 5.04 -3.28 13.65
CA GLY A 139 5.55 -1.91 13.66
C GLY A 139 5.39 -1.26 15.03
N THR A 140 4.18 -1.27 15.59
CA THR A 140 3.89 -0.68 16.90
C THR A 140 4.75 -1.31 18.01
N TYR A 141 4.82 -2.64 18.05
CA TYR A 141 5.59 -3.36 19.06
C TYR A 141 7.09 -3.01 19.00
N PHE A 142 7.68 -3.04 17.81
CA PHE A 142 9.13 -2.80 17.66
C PHE A 142 9.51 -1.33 17.78
N ILE A 143 8.62 -0.39 17.45
CA ILE A 143 8.80 1.04 17.75
C ILE A 143 8.91 1.23 19.27
N GLU A 144 7.95 0.71 20.04
CA GLU A 144 7.96 0.85 21.50
C GLU A 144 9.13 0.12 22.15
N ARG A 145 9.53 -1.04 21.59
CA ARG A 145 10.74 -1.75 22.04
C ARG A 145 12.01 -0.92 21.79
N ALA A 146 12.15 -0.29 20.62
CA ALA A 146 13.30 0.57 20.34
C ALA A 146 13.37 1.75 21.32
N LYS A 147 12.23 2.43 21.57
CA LYS A 147 12.13 3.51 22.56
C LYS A 147 12.53 3.05 23.96
N TYR A 148 12.05 1.87 24.36
CA TYR A 148 12.42 1.26 25.63
C TYR A 148 13.93 0.96 25.72
N GLU A 149 14.55 0.44 24.66
CA GLU A 149 15.99 0.18 24.64
C GLU A 149 16.79 1.49 24.75
N MET A 150 16.40 2.56 24.07
CA MET A 150 17.06 3.88 24.22
C MET A 150 17.02 4.36 25.68
N ARG A 151 15.85 4.29 26.33
CA ARG A 151 15.70 4.65 27.75
C ARG A 151 16.52 3.74 28.67
N ARG A 152 16.52 2.44 28.43
CA ARG A 152 17.30 1.46 29.21
C ARG A 152 18.80 1.74 29.16
N TRP A 153 19.30 2.23 28.03
CA TRP A 153 20.71 2.57 27.83
C TRP A 153 21.02 4.06 28.09
N TYR A 154 20.06 4.83 28.63
CA TYR A 154 20.19 6.27 28.88
C TYR A 154 20.63 7.08 27.64
N ILE A 155 20.20 6.65 26.46
CA ILE A 155 20.46 7.33 25.19
C ILE A 155 19.39 8.40 25.00
N ASN A 156 19.79 9.67 25.02
CA ASN A 156 18.92 10.81 24.76
C ASN A 156 18.88 11.12 23.26
N LEU A 157 17.68 11.10 22.68
CA LEU A 157 17.43 11.45 21.29
C LEU A 157 16.70 12.80 21.23
N PRO A 158 16.87 13.57 20.13
CA PRO A 158 16.11 14.80 19.95
C PRO A 158 14.61 14.54 19.77
N ASP A 159 14.23 13.33 19.33
CA ASP A 159 12.86 12.84 19.25
C ASP A 159 12.85 11.32 19.57
N GLU A 160 11.89 10.84 20.35
CA GLU A 160 11.77 9.41 20.67
C GLU A 160 11.46 8.54 19.44
N ASP A 161 10.82 9.08 18.40
CA ASP A 161 10.57 8.37 17.14
C ASP A 161 11.84 8.16 16.30
N LEU A 162 12.99 8.70 16.74
CA LEU A 162 14.30 8.37 16.18
C LEU A 162 14.94 7.15 16.85
N ALA A 163 14.25 6.48 17.78
CA ALA A 163 14.74 5.28 18.43
C ALA A 163 15.07 4.18 17.40
N TYR A 164 16.24 3.56 17.58
CA TYR A 164 16.83 2.65 16.61
C TYR A 164 17.36 1.39 17.27
N PHE A 165 17.52 0.33 16.48
CA PHE A 165 18.32 -0.83 16.85
C PHE A 165 19.66 -0.77 16.14
N ALA A 166 20.76 -0.93 16.88
CA ALA A 166 22.10 -1.03 16.30
C ALA A 166 22.30 -2.38 15.61
N GLU A 167 22.95 -2.38 14.46
CA GLU A 167 23.24 -3.59 13.69
C GLU A 167 24.02 -4.61 14.54
N GLY A 168 23.56 -5.86 14.53
CA GLY A 168 24.10 -6.94 15.36
C GLY A 168 23.46 -7.07 16.74
N SER A 169 22.65 -6.11 17.20
CA SER A 169 21.87 -6.28 18.43
C SER A 169 20.73 -7.30 18.25
N GLU A 170 20.26 -7.88 19.36
CA GLU A 170 19.10 -8.78 19.35
C GLU A 170 17.86 -8.08 18.78
N GLY A 171 17.57 -6.85 19.23
CA GLY A 171 16.45 -6.05 18.73
C GLY A 171 16.52 -5.77 17.23
N PHE A 172 17.74 -5.60 16.68
CA PHE A 172 17.95 -5.44 15.25
C PHE A 172 17.62 -6.73 14.48
N ILE A 173 18.15 -7.87 14.91
CA ILE A 173 17.92 -9.18 14.28
C ILE A 173 16.42 -9.51 14.29
N ASP A 174 15.77 -9.31 15.44
CA ASP A 174 14.35 -9.55 15.63
C ASP A 174 13.50 -8.64 14.73
N TYR A 175 13.80 -7.34 14.71
CA TYR A 175 13.04 -6.39 13.91
C TYR A 175 13.23 -6.61 12.41
N VAL A 176 14.47 -6.84 11.95
CA VAL A 176 14.75 -7.14 10.52
C VAL A 176 13.98 -8.37 10.08
N ARG A 177 13.86 -9.39 10.94
CA ARG A 177 13.03 -10.57 10.66
C ARG A 177 11.55 -10.21 10.55
N ALA A 178 11.01 -9.47 11.52
CA ALA A 178 9.61 -9.07 11.56
C ALA A 178 9.20 -8.16 10.39
N VAL A 179 10.00 -7.13 10.09
CA VAL A 179 9.74 -6.18 8.99
C VAL A 179 9.86 -6.88 7.63
N SER A 180 10.84 -7.76 7.45
CA SER A 180 10.99 -8.56 6.22
C SER A 180 9.81 -9.51 6.02
N TRP A 181 9.32 -10.13 7.10
CA TRP A 181 8.14 -10.97 7.05
C TRP A 181 6.89 -10.15 6.69
N ALA A 182 6.68 -8.99 7.33
CA ALA A 182 5.52 -8.15 7.08
C ALA A 182 5.50 -7.59 5.64
N GLN A 183 6.67 -7.28 5.07
CA GLN A 183 6.80 -6.92 3.65
C GLN A 183 6.34 -8.06 2.73
N LYS A 184 6.78 -9.31 2.98
CA LYS A 184 6.32 -10.48 2.21
C LYS A 184 4.81 -10.72 2.36
N TYR A 185 4.29 -10.57 3.57
CA TYR A 185 2.85 -10.65 3.81
C TYR A 185 2.07 -9.58 3.02
N ALA A 186 2.56 -8.34 2.96
CA ALA A 186 1.93 -7.28 2.18
C ALA A 186 1.96 -7.54 0.67
N LEU A 187 3.04 -8.12 0.13
CA LEU A 187 3.11 -8.57 -1.27
C LEU A 187 2.04 -9.63 -1.54
N ALA A 188 1.99 -10.68 -0.71
CA ALA A 188 1.01 -11.76 -0.83
C ALA A 188 -0.43 -11.24 -0.68
N ASN A 189 -0.67 -10.27 0.20
CA ASN A 189 -1.97 -9.63 0.37
C ASN A 189 -2.45 -9.01 -0.95
N ARG A 190 -1.58 -8.26 -1.62
CA ARG A 190 -1.88 -7.63 -2.91
C ARG A 190 -2.09 -8.65 -4.04
N GLU A 191 -1.27 -9.70 -4.08
CA GLU A 191 -1.42 -10.79 -5.07
C GLU A 191 -2.77 -11.48 -4.93
N VAL A 192 -3.15 -11.88 -3.71
CA VAL A 192 -4.44 -12.52 -3.45
C VAL A 192 -5.60 -11.60 -3.84
N MET A 193 -5.54 -10.31 -3.48
CA MET A 193 -6.58 -9.36 -3.89
C MET A 193 -6.66 -9.20 -5.41
N MET A 194 -5.52 -9.13 -6.10
CA MET A 194 -5.49 -9.04 -7.55
C MET A 194 -6.15 -10.25 -8.19
N ASP A 195 -5.85 -11.46 -7.71
CA ASP A 195 -6.47 -12.70 -8.20
C ASP A 195 -7.99 -12.69 -8.01
N GLN A 196 -8.49 -12.22 -6.86
CA GLN A 196 -9.93 -12.11 -6.61
C GLN A 196 -10.59 -11.10 -7.56
N VAL A 197 -9.97 -9.93 -7.77
CA VAL A 197 -10.52 -8.90 -8.67
C VAL A 197 -10.54 -9.40 -10.12
N LEU A 198 -9.46 -10.03 -10.58
CA LEU A 198 -9.41 -10.61 -11.92
C LEU A 198 -10.43 -11.74 -12.09
N ALA A 199 -10.66 -12.56 -11.05
CA ALA A 199 -11.69 -13.59 -11.07
C ALA A 199 -13.11 -13.01 -11.15
N VAL A 200 -13.39 -11.87 -10.49
CA VAL A 200 -14.64 -11.13 -10.65
C VAL A 200 -14.81 -10.64 -12.07
N LEU A 201 -13.81 -9.95 -12.62
CA LEU A 201 -13.86 -9.41 -13.97
C LEU A 201 -14.05 -10.51 -15.03
N LYS A 202 -13.45 -11.69 -14.83
CA LYS A 202 -13.63 -12.85 -15.71
C LYS A 202 -15.06 -13.38 -15.80
N ARG A 203 -15.92 -13.09 -14.81
CA ARG A 203 -17.34 -13.47 -14.89
C ARG A 203 -18.08 -12.66 -15.95
N THR A 204 -17.71 -11.39 -16.10
CA THR A 204 -18.26 -10.48 -17.12
C THR A 204 -17.49 -10.57 -18.44
N PHE A 205 -16.17 -10.82 -18.37
CA PHE A 205 -15.26 -10.88 -19.51
C PHE A 205 -14.52 -12.23 -19.52
N PRO A 206 -15.14 -13.32 -20.01
CA PRO A 206 -14.56 -14.66 -19.96
C PRO A 206 -13.18 -14.79 -20.62
N ASP A 207 -12.94 -14.03 -21.68
CA ASP A 207 -11.69 -14.02 -22.45
C ASP A 207 -10.63 -13.05 -21.89
N LEU A 208 -10.82 -12.55 -20.67
CA LEU A 208 -9.87 -11.66 -20.01
C LEU A 208 -8.52 -12.35 -19.82
N VAL A 209 -7.49 -11.73 -20.39
CA VAL A 209 -6.08 -12.04 -20.12
C VAL A 209 -5.35 -10.81 -19.59
N THR A 210 -4.35 -11.02 -18.75
CA THR A 210 -3.43 -9.96 -18.32
C THR A 210 -2.36 -9.77 -19.39
N THR A 211 -2.30 -8.58 -19.98
CA THR A 211 -1.37 -8.27 -21.08
C THR A 211 -0.05 -7.69 -20.56
N GLN A 212 -0.06 -7.16 -19.34
CA GLN A 212 1.14 -6.66 -18.66
C GLN A 212 0.94 -6.75 -17.14
N HIS A 213 1.86 -7.42 -16.45
CA HIS A 213 1.91 -7.42 -15.00
C HIS A 213 2.72 -6.20 -14.55
N ALA A 214 2.07 -5.05 -14.38
CA ALA A 214 2.80 -3.83 -14.04
C ALA A 214 2.87 -3.64 -12.53
N VAL A 215 3.99 -4.06 -11.98
CA VAL A 215 4.51 -3.59 -10.70
C VAL A 215 3.75 -4.15 -9.50
N ASN A 216 4.49 -4.76 -8.58
CA ASN A 216 4.03 -5.01 -7.21
C ASN A 216 5.08 -4.41 -6.27
N CYS A 217 4.92 -3.14 -5.91
CA CYS A 217 5.95 -2.36 -5.21
C CYS A 217 5.49 -1.90 -3.83
N HIS A 218 6.44 -1.82 -2.90
CA HIS A 218 6.22 -1.16 -1.62
C HIS A 218 6.52 0.34 -1.72
N HIS A 219 5.89 1.14 -0.87
CA HIS A 219 6.26 2.52 -0.60
C HIS A 219 6.53 2.82 0.87
N ASN A 220 6.22 1.88 1.78
CA ASN A 220 6.64 1.87 3.18
C ASN A 220 7.45 0.61 3.47
N TYR A 221 8.77 0.65 3.36
CA TYR A 221 9.60 -0.54 3.52
C TYR A 221 11.06 -0.20 3.80
N VAL A 222 11.80 -1.22 4.20
CA VAL A 222 13.25 -1.18 4.33
C VAL A 222 13.87 -2.27 3.47
N SER A 223 15.00 -1.95 2.86
CA SER A 223 15.79 -2.90 2.06
C SER A 223 17.27 -2.64 2.23
N ARG A 224 18.09 -3.69 2.12
CA ARG A 224 19.54 -3.56 2.13
C ARG A 224 20.01 -3.26 0.71
N GLU A 225 20.63 -2.11 0.51
CA GLU A 225 21.07 -1.62 -0.79
C GLU A 225 22.51 -1.11 -0.72
N LYS A 226 23.17 -1.04 -1.88
CA LYS A 226 24.52 -0.49 -2.00
C LYS A 226 24.44 0.85 -2.70
N HIS A 227 24.78 1.92 -1.98
CA HIS A 227 24.78 3.30 -2.47
C HIS A 227 26.07 3.99 -2.06
N PHE A 228 26.67 4.77 -2.95
CA PHE A 228 27.91 5.52 -2.69
C PHE A 228 29.04 4.65 -2.07
N GLY A 229 29.16 3.40 -2.53
CA GLY A 229 30.17 2.45 -2.06
C GLY A 229 29.95 1.88 -0.65
N LYS A 230 28.77 2.10 -0.05
CA LYS A 230 28.40 1.57 1.28
C LYS A 230 27.17 0.70 1.20
N ASP A 231 27.16 -0.38 1.98
CA ASP A 231 25.94 -1.15 2.25
C ASP A 231 25.12 -0.40 3.31
N VAL A 232 23.86 -0.11 2.99
CA VAL A 232 22.94 0.67 3.83
C VAL A 232 21.60 -0.03 3.95
N TYR A 233 20.89 0.23 5.05
CA TYR A 233 19.48 -0.05 5.18
C TYR A 233 18.72 1.17 4.69
N LEU A 234 18.18 1.07 3.48
CA LEU A 234 17.43 2.14 2.85
C LEU A 234 15.96 2.02 3.23
N THR A 235 15.51 2.93 4.10
CA THR A 235 14.10 3.03 4.49
C THR A 235 13.39 4.02 3.58
N ARG A 236 12.29 3.58 2.96
CA ARG A 236 11.40 4.40 2.17
C ARG A 236 10.05 4.46 2.87
N LYS A 237 9.55 5.67 3.14
CA LYS A 237 8.22 5.92 3.74
C LYS A 237 7.47 6.91 2.87
N GLY A 238 6.42 6.44 2.22
CA GLY A 238 5.76 7.14 1.13
C GLY A 238 6.72 7.45 -0.02
N ALA A 239 7.57 6.50 -0.41
CA ALA A 239 8.48 6.64 -1.55
C ALA A 239 8.71 5.28 -2.22
N VAL A 240 8.84 5.24 -3.55
CA VAL A 240 8.95 3.99 -4.33
C VAL A 240 10.31 3.88 -5.01
N SER A 241 10.79 2.65 -5.20
CA SER A 241 12.01 2.41 -5.99
C SER A 241 11.81 2.94 -7.41
N ALA A 242 12.82 3.62 -7.92
CA ALA A 242 12.88 4.22 -9.24
C ALA A 242 14.27 3.93 -9.84
N LYS A 243 14.73 2.67 -9.73
CA LYS A 243 15.96 2.23 -10.39
C LYS A 243 15.79 2.35 -11.90
N ASP A 244 16.91 2.46 -12.59
CA ASP A 244 16.90 2.64 -14.04
C ASP A 244 16.09 1.53 -14.73
N GLY A 245 15.09 1.93 -15.52
CA GLY A 245 14.19 1.02 -16.22
C GLY A 245 13.09 0.36 -15.36
N GLU A 246 13.13 0.50 -14.03
CA GLU A 246 12.15 -0.11 -13.13
C GLU A 246 10.78 0.56 -13.27
N LEU A 247 9.72 -0.23 -13.47
CA LEU A 247 8.37 0.30 -13.49
C LEU A 247 7.88 0.61 -12.07
N GLY A 248 7.18 1.72 -11.91
CA GLY A 248 6.57 2.18 -10.67
C GLY A 248 5.13 2.64 -10.87
N ILE A 249 4.44 2.88 -9.77
CA ILE A 249 3.07 3.43 -9.75
C ILE A 249 3.07 4.67 -8.89
N ILE A 250 2.50 5.76 -9.42
CA ILE A 250 2.26 7.01 -8.70
C ILE A 250 0.76 7.31 -8.78
N PRO A 251 -0.04 6.95 -7.75
CA PRO A 251 -1.45 7.24 -7.69
C PRO A 251 -1.73 8.72 -7.41
N GLY A 252 -2.78 9.21 -8.03
CA GLY A 252 -3.45 10.44 -7.63
C GLY A 252 -4.36 10.23 -6.41
N SER A 253 -5.22 11.21 -6.16
CA SER A 253 -6.40 11.04 -5.32
C SER A 253 -7.57 10.46 -6.13
N MET A 254 -8.64 10.06 -5.46
CA MET A 254 -9.84 9.56 -6.14
C MET A 254 -10.38 10.61 -7.11
N GLY A 255 -10.56 10.24 -8.38
CA GLY A 255 -10.95 11.16 -9.46
C GLY A 255 -9.79 11.94 -10.11
N ALA A 256 -8.58 11.91 -9.56
CA ALA A 256 -7.40 12.48 -10.18
C ALA A 256 -6.66 11.45 -11.06
N ARG A 257 -5.69 11.94 -11.85
CA ARG A 257 -4.83 11.08 -12.67
C ARG A 257 -3.87 10.28 -11.81
N SER A 258 -3.62 9.04 -12.23
CA SER A 258 -2.56 8.18 -11.72
C SER A 258 -1.57 7.86 -12.84
N PHE A 259 -0.35 7.46 -12.52
CA PHE A 259 0.69 7.27 -13.52
C PHE A 259 1.39 5.91 -13.34
N ILE A 260 1.58 5.20 -14.45
CA ILE A 260 2.60 4.16 -14.53
C ILE A 260 3.88 4.85 -15.00
N VAL A 261 4.95 4.69 -14.23
CA VAL A 261 6.21 5.40 -14.46
C VAL A 261 7.37 4.44 -14.65
N ARG A 262 8.47 4.92 -15.20
CA ARG A 262 9.75 4.21 -15.31
C ARG A 262 10.84 5.00 -14.61
N GLY A 263 11.59 4.36 -13.72
CA GLY A 263 12.69 4.99 -13.00
C GLY A 263 13.85 5.37 -13.93
N ARG A 264 14.47 6.52 -13.66
CA ARG A 264 15.71 6.98 -14.30
C ARG A 264 16.98 6.59 -13.54
N GLY A 265 16.84 5.97 -12.37
CA GLY A 265 17.98 5.51 -11.57
C GLY A 265 18.85 6.61 -10.99
N ASN A 266 18.29 7.80 -10.70
CA ASN A 266 19.05 8.93 -10.15
C ASN A 266 19.73 8.54 -8.81
N PRO A 267 21.08 8.54 -8.74
CA PRO A 267 21.80 8.16 -7.53
C PRO A 267 21.59 9.11 -6.35
N ASP A 268 21.39 10.41 -6.61
CA ASP A 268 21.23 11.44 -5.58
C ASP A 268 19.93 11.25 -4.79
N SER A 269 18.92 10.62 -5.41
CA SER A 269 17.68 10.24 -4.76
C SER A 269 17.69 8.81 -4.19
N PHE A 270 18.85 8.14 -4.16
CA PHE A 270 18.98 6.71 -3.85
C PHE A 270 18.07 5.85 -4.76
N CYS A 271 18.01 6.21 -6.05
CA CYS A 271 17.16 5.58 -7.04
C CYS A 271 15.70 5.47 -6.57
N THR A 272 15.14 6.56 -6.06
CA THR A 272 13.81 6.61 -5.44
C THR A 272 13.01 7.79 -5.96
N CYS A 273 11.69 7.66 -6.08
CA CYS A 273 10.79 8.76 -6.37
C CYS A 273 9.61 8.81 -5.39
N SER A 274 8.72 9.79 -5.54
CA SER A 274 7.54 9.92 -4.69
C SER A 274 6.53 8.80 -4.96
N HIS A 275 5.74 8.45 -3.95
CA HIS A 275 4.72 7.41 -4.08
C HIS A 275 3.35 7.93 -4.50
N GLY A 276 3.12 9.24 -4.65
CA GLY A 276 1.79 9.83 -4.85
C GLY A 276 1.71 11.29 -4.38
N ALA A 277 0.55 11.92 -4.58
CA ALA A 277 0.35 13.36 -4.29
C ALA A 277 0.56 13.74 -2.81
N GLY A 278 0.20 12.83 -1.90
CA GLY A 278 0.16 13.10 -0.47
C GLY A 278 -0.99 14.04 -0.08
N ARG A 279 -1.38 13.99 1.20
CA ARG A 279 -2.48 14.82 1.71
C ARG A 279 -2.06 16.27 1.86
N ALA A 280 -2.94 17.19 1.48
CA ALA A 280 -2.81 18.62 1.76
C ALA A 280 -3.35 18.98 3.15
N MET A 281 -4.28 18.16 3.69
CA MET A 281 -4.90 18.39 5.01
C MET A 281 -5.22 17.09 5.75
N SER A 282 -5.49 17.22 7.06
CA SER A 282 -5.88 16.08 7.90
C SER A 282 -7.26 15.52 7.49
N ARG A 283 -7.56 14.29 7.92
CA ARG A 283 -8.88 13.67 7.68
C ARG A 283 -10.01 14.45 8.35
N ASN A 284 -9.79 14.87 9.59
CA ASN A 284 -10.78 15.63 10.35
C ASN A 284 -11.05 16.99 9.70
N GLU A 285 -10.01 17.65 9.19
CA GLU A 285 -10.17 18.91 8.48
C GLU A 285 -10.91 18.73 7.16
N ALA A 286 -10.62 17.67 6.40
CA ALA A 286 -11.37 17.34 5.18
C ALA A 286 -12.87 17.11 5.45
N LYS A 287 -13.22 16.34 6.50
CA LYS A 287 -14.61 16.12 6.92
C LYS A 287 -15.34 17.38 7.35
N ARG A 288 -14.61 18.33 7.95
CA ARG A 288 -15.16 19.61 8.39
C ARG A 288 -15.40 20.57 7.21
N ARG A 289 -14.51 20.52 6.21
CA ARG A 289 -14.45 21.52 5.12
C ARG A 289 -15.32 21.17 3.92
N PHE A 290 -15.48 19.89 3.60
CA PHE A 290 -16.13 19.45 2.37
C PHE A 290 -17.47 18.77 2.64
N THR A 291 -18.40 18.97 1.71
CA THR A 291 -19.73 18.37 1.75
C THR A 291 -19.82 17.16 0.83
N MET A 292 -20.90 16.37 0.97
CA MET A 292 -21.21 15.29 0.03
C MET A 292 -21.44 15.80 -1.39
N ALA A 293 -22.01 17.00 -1.56
CA ALA A 293 -22.20 17.60 -2.87
C ALA A 293 -20.86 17.88 -3.56
N ASP A 294 -19.90 18.43 -2.81
CA ASP A 294 -18.55 18.67 -3.34
C ASP A 294 -17.87 17.35 -3.72
N HIS A 295 -18.05 16.31 -2.90
CA HIS A 295 -17.50 14.99 -3.19
C HIS A 295 -18.09 14.38 -4.46
N ILE A 296 -19.41 14.42 -4.62
CA ILE A 296 -20.11 13.92 -5.82
C ILE A 296 -19.63 14.66 -7.06
N ALA A 297 -19.53 15.99 -7.00
CA ALA A 297 -19.05 16.81 -8.10
C ALA A 297 -17.60 16.48 -8.47
N ALA A 298 -16.72 16.36 -7.48
CA ALA A 298 -15.30 16.11 -7.70
C ALA A 298 -14.98 14.67 -8.15
N THR A 299 -15.94 13.75 -8.01
CA THR A 299 -15.83 12.34 -8.45
C THR A 299 -16.82 12.03 -9.58
N ALA A 300 -17.27 13.06 -10.31
CA ALA A 300 -18.11 12.90 -11.49
C ALA A 300 -17.38 12.05 -12.55
N GLY A 301 -18.06 11.03 -13.09
CA GLY A 301 -17.46 10.09 -14.04
C GLY A 301 -16.67 8.94 -13.41
N VAL A 302 -16.62 8.86 -12.07
CA VAL A 302 -16.07 7.72 -11.34
C VAL A 302 -17.18 7.04 -10.53
N GLU A 303 -17.36 5.75 -10.79
CA GLU A 303 -18.22 4.89 -9.97
C GLU A 303 -17.51 4.56 -8.66
N CYS A 304 -17.96 5.17 -7.57
CA CYS A 304 -17.44 4.97 -6.23
C CYS A 304 -18.54 5.14 -5.20
N ARG A 305 -18.28 4.70 -3.96
CA ARG A 305 -19.15 5.00 -2.82
C ARG A 305 -19.36 6.51 -2.68
N LYS A 306 -20.59 6.92 -2.38
CA LYS A 306 -20.99 8.32 -2.17
C LYS A 306 -21.66 8.45 -0.79
N ASP A 307 -20.90 8.17 0.26
CA ASP A 307 -21.36 8.27 1.65
C ASP A 307 -20.33 8.98 2.55
N GLU A 308 -20.75 9.34 3.77
CA GLU A 308 -19.91 10.11 4.70
C GLU A 308 -18.59 9.43 5.07
N GLY A 309 -18.52 8.11 4.92
CA GLY A 309 -17.33 7.31 5.21
C GLY A 309 -16.15 7.59 4.28
N VAL A 310 -16.38 8.21 3.12
CA VAL A 310 -15.34 8.49 2.11
C VAL A 310 -15.05 9.98 1.91
N ILE A 311 -15.71 10.88 2.64
CA ILE A 311 -15.51 12.34 2.52
C ILE A 311 -14.06 12.72 2.82
N ASP A 312 -13.40 12.09 3.79
CA ASP A 312 -12.02 12.41 4.13
C ASP A 312 -11.01 12.05 3.03
N GLU A 313 -11.44 11.27 2.04
CA GLU A 313 -10.62 10.86 0.90
C GLU A 313 -11.06 11.56 -0.41
N THR A 314 -11.84 12.65 -0.30
CA THR A 314 -12.19 13.50 -1.46
C THR A 314 -10.94 14.04 -2.17
N PRO A 315 -10.92 14.14 -3.51
CA PRO A 315 -9.77 14.62 -4.28
C PRO A 315 -9.19 15.95 -3.77
N MET A 316 -10.02 16.88 -3.32
CA MET A 316 -9.60 18.18 -2.79
C MET A 316 -8.82 18.12 -1.46
N ALA A 317 -8.77 16.96 -0.79
CA ALA A 317 -7.96 16.76 0.42
C ALA A 317 -6.48 16.49 0.11
N TYR A 318 -6.13 16.31 -1.16
CA TYR A 318 -4.81 15.94 -1.65
C TYR A 318 -4.12 17.10 -2.37
N LYS A 319 -2.80 17.01 -2.49
CA LYS A 319 -2.03 17.95 -3.32
C LYS A 319 -2.30 17.69 -4.80
N ASP A 320 -1.96 18.67 -5.62
CA ASP A 320 -1.99 18.50 -7.07
C ASP A 320 -0.93 17.47 -7.50
N ILE A 321 -1.38 16.38 -8.13
CA ILE A 321 -0.52 15.31 -8.60
C ILE A 321 0.40 15.78 -9.73
N ASP A 322 -0.05 16.73 -10.55
CA ASP A 322 0.72 17.23 -11.69
C ASP A 322 1.93 18.05 -11.22
N ALA A 323 1.74 18.85 -10.17
CA ALA A 323 2.83 19.55 -9.50
C ALA A 323 3.85 18.58 -8.90
N VAL A 324 3.38 17.46 -8.32
CA VAL A 324 4.27 16.41 -7.79
C VAL A 324 5.05 15.72 -8.92
N MET A 325 4.42 15.44 -10.05
CA MET A 325 5.08 14.87 -11.23
C MET A 325 6.12 15.83 -11.83
N ALA A 326 5.80 17.12 -11.96
CA ALA A 326 6.74 18.12 -12.46
C ALA A 326 8.00 18.21 -11.58
N ALA A 327 7.84 18.14 -10.26
CA ALA A 327 8.92 18.25 -9.28
C ALA A 327 9.86 17.03 -9.22
N GLN A 328 9.54 15.93 -9.92
CA GLN A 328 10.34 14.70 -9.96
C GLN A 328 10.63 14.22 -11.39
N SER A 329 10.58 15.13 -12.37
CA SER A 329 10.79 14.84 -13.79
C SER A 329 12.20 14.29 -14.11
N ASP A 330 13.16 14.55 -13.23
CA ASP A 330 14.52 14.02 -13.24
C ASP A 330 14.65 12.62 -12.62
N LEU A 331 13.59 12.12 -11.94
CA LEU A 331 13.59 10.82 -11.26
C LEU A 331 12.86 9.73 -12.06
N VAL A 332 11.83 10.10 -12.82
CA VAL A 332 10.98 9.16 -13.56
C VAL A 332 10.51 9.68 -14.92
N ASP A 333 10.24 8.75 -15.82
CA ASP A 333 9.51 8.96 -17.07
C ASP A 333 8.06 8.45 -16.94
N ILE A 334 7.09 9.18 -17.48
CA ILE A 334 5.69 8.72 -17.54
C ILE A 334 5.57 7.72 -18.69
N VAL A 335 5.06 6.52 -18.39
CA VAL A 335 4.80 5.46 -19.37
C VAL A 335 3.33 5.44 -19.76
N HIS A 336 2.42 5.53 -18.79
CA HIS A 336 0.97 5.61 -19.01
C HIS A 336 0.34 6.62 -18.06
N THR A 337 -0.69 7.33 -18.56
CA THR A 337 -1.55 8.20 -17.75
C THR A 337 -2.89 7.52 -17.56
N LEU A 338 -3.22 7.21 -16.31
CA LEU A 338 -4.40 6.49 -15.92
C LEU A 338 -5.49 7.43 -15.42
N ARG A 339 -6.70 7.27 -15.95
CA ARG A 339 -7.93 7.90 -15.46
C ARG A 339 -8.83 6.85 -14.83
N GLN A 340 -9.17 7.06 -13.58
CA GLN A 340 -10.07 6.19 -12.85
C GLN A 340 -11.49 6.17 -13.46
N VAL A 341 -12.12 4.99 -13.44
CA VAL A 341 -13.54 4.80 -13.75
C VAL A 341 -14.30 4.06 -12.65
N VAL A 342 -13.62 3.23 -11.85
CA VAL A 342 -14.18 2.58 -10.65
C VAL A 342 -13.25 2.80 -9.45
N CYS A 343 -13.82 3.06 -8.27
CA CYS A 343 -13.10 3.08 -6.99
C CYS A 343 -13.84 2.24 -5.93
N VAL A 344 -13.12 1.29 -5.34
CA VAL A 344 -13.55 0.53 -4.16
C VAL A 344 -12.65 0.92 -2.99
N LYS A 345 -13.27 1.30 -1.87
CA LYS A 345 -12.60 1.70 -0.63
C LYS A 345 -13.30 1.14 0.60
N GLY A 346 -12.51 0.91 1.64
CA GLY A 346 -12.98 0.54 2.98
C GLY A 346 -13.68 1.66 3.73
#